data_AF-A0A7S2KY38-F1
#
_entry.id   AF-A0A7S2KY38-F1
#
_cell.length_a   1.000
_cell.length_b   1.000
_cell.length_c   1.000
_cell.angle_alpha   90.00
_cell.angle_beta   90.00
_cell.angle_gamma   90.00
#
_symmetry.space_group_name_H-M   'P 1'
#
loop_
_entity.id
_entity.type
_entity.pdbx_description
1 polymer ?
#
loop_
_entity_poly.entity_id
_entity_poly.type
_entity_poly.pdbx_seq_one_letter_code
_entity_poly.pdbx_strand_id
1 'polypeptide(L)'
;VADLDGATVGHLLKALSGDDAAAAAALERGGKQHLLDSWRSALSALRGVTPGGATSFVAGTSKARELYLQSVKRKFSGRAMTAYVNFDTDGGNNRGPCYDEIARLVAEADVVQGHVLGVGSWVDQDCAARVARLLKGATSLALAFPDSASADQLFRQDLSRWIKALRVVPVSMHVSAGAVRWAARHGERTENGVECLFAEGEGLAFAPPDVSSPDFTRSVLQLRAGQAVTLYLLSRLPFEQLAAELTVDIGGVRARVSVDVEGLHGVALGHRWLSLLG
;
A
#
# COMPACT_ATOMS: atom_id res chain seq x y z
N VAL A 1 -2.97 4.14 -8.87
CA VAL A 1 -3.97 3.07 -9.11
C VAL A 1 -4.90 3.42 -10.27
N ALA A 2 -5.32 4.68 -10.45
CA ALA A 2 -6.13 5.11 -11.59
C ALA A 2 -5.47 4.89 -12.97
N ASP A 3 -4.14 4.82 -13.04
CA ASP A 3 -3.41 4.61 -14.31
C ASP A 3 -3.28 3.14 -14.74
N LEU A 4 -3.72 2.17 -13.94
CA LEU A 4 -3.62 0.73 -14.24
C LEU A 4 -5.01 0.07 -14.28
N ASP A 5 -5.95 0.69 -15.00
CA ASP A 5 -7.23 0.05 -15.28
C ASP A 5 -7.08 -1.17 -16.22
N GLY A 6 -8.12 -1.99 -16.32
CA GLY A 6 -8.08 -3.24 -17.09
C GLY A 6 -7.76 -3.03 -18.58
N ALA A 7 -8.19 -1.91 -19.18
CA ALA A 7 -7.88 -1.58 -20.56
C ALA A 7 -6.39 -1.23 -20.73
N THR A 8 -5.85 -0.42 -19.81
CA THR A 8 -4.44 -0.04 -19.78
C THR A 8 -3.55 -1.26 -19.59
N VAL A 9 -3.89 -2.15 -18.64
CA VAL A 9 -3.18 -3.42 -18.42
C VAL A 9 -3.25 -4.31 -19.66
N GLY A 10 -4.43 -4.42 -20.29
CA GLY A 10 -4.60 -5.20 -21.52
C GLY A 10 -3.72 -4.71 -22.67
N HIS A 11 -3.62 -3.39 -22.87
CA HIS A 11 -2.72 -2.81 -23.87
C HIS A 11 -1.24 -2.98 -23.51
N LEU A 12 -0.87 -2.80 -22.24
CA LEU A 12 0.50 -3.04 -21.79
C LEU A 12 0.94 -4.47 -22.07
N LEU A 13 0.11 -5.47 -21.74
CA LEU A 13 0.42 -6.87 -22.02
C LEU A 13 0.66 -7.11 -23.51
N LYS A 14 -0.24 -6.67 -24.38
CA LYS A 14 -0.09 -6.82 -25.85
C LYS A 14 1.17 -6.13 -26.37
N ALA A 15 1.42 -4.89 -25.94
CA ALA A 15 2.57 -4.11 -26.38
C ALA A 15 3.92 -4.65 -25.88
N LEU A 16 3.95 -5.36 -24.74
CA LEU A 16 5.16 -5.91 -24.14
C LEU A 16 5.44 -7.36 -24.53
N SER A 17 4.40 -8.18 -24.77
CA SER A 17 4.54 -9.60 -25.10
C SER A 17 4.59 -9.88 -26.60
N GLY A 18 3.97 -9.03 -27.42
CA GLY A 18 3.83 -9.23 -28.86
C GLY A 18 4.29 -8.07 -29.74
N ASP A 19 4.94 -7.05 -29.14
CA ASP A 19 5.35 -5.81 -29.83
C ASP A 19 4.21 -5.18 -30.67
N ASP A 20 2.97 -5.28 -30.17
CA ASP A 20 1.78 -4.75 -30.84
C ASP A 20 1.81 -3.21 -30.90
N ALA A 21 2.11 -2.67 -32.09
CA ALA A 21 2.18 -1.24 -32.34
C ALA A 21 0.84 -0.52 -32.15
N ALA A 22 -0.29 -1.20 -32.38
CA ALA A 22 -1.61 -0.62 -32.19
C ALA A 22 -1.93 -0.46 -30.69
N ALA A 23 -1.54 -1.44 -29.88
CA ALA A 23 -1.63 -1.35 -28.42
C ALA A 23 -0.70 -0.26 -27.85
N ALA A 24 0.52 -0.13 -28.37
CA ALA A 24 1.43 0.96 -28.00
C ALA A 24 0.86 2.34 -28.34
N ALA A 25 0.34 2.53 -29.57
CA ALA A 25 -0.30 3.78 -29.98
C ALA A 25 -1.58 4.08 -29.18
N ALA A 26 -2.31 3.06 -28.70
CA ALA A 26 -3.45 3.25 -27.81
C ALA A 26 -3.01 3.78 -26.44
N LEU A 27 -1.91 3.27 -25.88
CA LEU A 27 -1.32 3.77 -24.64
C LEU A 27 -0.82 5.21 -24.79
N GLU A 28 -0.17 5.54 -25.91
CA GLU A 28 0.28 6.90 -26.22
C GLU A 28 -0.89 7.88 -26.29
N ARG A 29 -1.94 7.56 -27.05
CA ARG A 29 -3.16 8.39 -27.14
C ARG A 29 -3.87 8.56 -25.80
N GLY A 30 -3.75 7.57 -24.91
CA GLY A 30 -4.26 7.64 -23.54
C GLY A 30 -3.34 8.38 -22.55
N GLY A 31 -2.21 8.95 -23.00
CA GLY A 31 -1.22 9.61 -22.14
C GLY A 31 -0.45 8.65 -21.22
N LYS A 32 -0.49 7.34 -21.50
CA LYS A 32 0.13 6.27 -20.70
C LYS A 32 1.46 5.78 -21.26
N GLN A 33 2.05 6.50 -22.23
CA GLN A 33 3.34 6.13 -22.84
C GLN A 33 4.45 5.93 -21.80
N HIS A 34 4.49 6.78 -20.77
CA HIS A 34 5.46 6.68 -19.68
C HIS A 34 5.43 5.33 -18.94
N LEU A 35 4.25 4.69 -18.83
CA LEU A 35 4.13 3.36 -18.22
C LEU A 35 4.76 2.30 -19.12
N LEU A 36 4.47 2.35 -20.43
CA LEU A 36 5.04 1.43 -21.41
C LEU A 36 6.57 1.53 -21.42
N ASP A 37 7.10 2.75 -21.46
CA ASP A 37 8.54 3.00 -21.46
C ASP A 37 9.20 2.51 -20.17
N SER A 38 8.56 2.75 -19.01
CA SER A 38 9.05 2.25 -17.72
C SER A 38 9.10 0.72 -17.68
N TRP A 39 8.07 0.02 -18.15
CA TRP A 39 8.04 -1.44 -18.21
C TRP A 39 9.03 -2.01 -19.22
N ARG A 40 9.16 -1.39 -20.40
CA ARG A 40 10.19 -1.78 -21.39
C ARG A 40 11.59 -1.66 -20.83
N SER A 41 11.88 -0.54 -20.15
CA SER A 41 13.16 -0.32 -19.48
C SER A 41 13.42 -1.40 -18.42
N ALA A 42 12.44 -1.70 -17.56
CA ALA A 42 12.57 -2.73 -16.54
C ALA A 42 12.79 -4.14 -17.14
N LEU A 43 12.01 -4.52 -18.16
CA LEU A 43 12.17 -5.82 -18.83
C LEU A 43 13.50 -5.93 -19.58
N SER A 44 13.95 -4.86 -20.22
CA SER A 44 15.26 -4.80 -20.87
C SER A 44 16.38 -4.98 -19.85
N ALA A 45 16.30 -4.28 -18.71
CA ALA A 45 17.27 -4.44 -17.62
C ALA A 45 17.29 -5.89 -17.08
N LEU A 46 16.13 -6.50 -16.86
CA LEU A 46 16.02 -7.89 -16.40
C LEU A 46 16.60 -8.89 -17.41
N ARG A 47 16.31 -8.71 -18.71
CA ARG A 47 16.86 -9.54 -19.78
C ARG A 47 18.37 -9.37 -19.95
N GLY A 48 18.90 -8.21 -19.56
CA GLY A 48 20.33 -7.89 -19.61
C GLY A 48 21.13 -8.38 -18.39
N VAL A 49 20.49 -8.97 -17.38
CA VAL A 49 21.19 -9.49 -16.20
C VAL A 49 22.06 -10.67 -16.59
N THR A 50 23.35 -10.61 -16.24
CA THR A 50 24.30 -11.70 -16.40
C THR A 50 24.82 -12.17 -15.04
N PRO A 51 25.09 -13.47 -14.86
CA PRO A 51 25.64 -13.99 -13.60
C PRO A 51 27.00 -13.35 -13.27
N GLY A 52 27.09 -12.77 -12.08
CA GLY A 52 28.28 -12.08 -11.61
C GLY A 52 29.08 -12.91 -10.60
N GLY A 53 29.67 -14.03 -11.01
CA GLY A 53 30.59 -14.82 -10.17
C GLY A 53 30.05 -15.13 -8.77
N ALA A 54 30.66 -14.54 -7.73
CA ALA A 54 30.33 -14.83 -6.33
C ALA A 54 29.02 -14.21 -5.86
N THR A 55 28.30 -14.91 -4.98
CA THR A 55 27.04 -14.46 -4.39
C THR A 55 27.27 -13.56 -3.17
N SER A 56 26.72 -12.34 -3.20
CA SER A 56 26.79 -11.36 -2.11
C SER A 56 25.41 -10.82 -1.75
N PHE A 57 24.85 -11.31 -0.65
CA PHE A 57 23.58 -10.82 -0.14
C PHE A 57 23.72 -9.40 0.41
N VAL A 58 24.90 -9.06 0.94
CA VAL A 58 25.22 -7.71 1.43
C VAL A 58 25.08 -6.67 0.31
N ALA A 59 25.65 -6.93 -0.87
CA ALA A 59 25.63 -5.98 -1.98
C ALA A 59 24.20 -5.74 -2.50
N GLY A 60 23.45 -6.81 -2.74
CA GLY A 60 22.06 -6.71 -3.20
C GLY A 60 21.18 -5.99 -2.17
N THR A 61 21.30 -6.35 -0.90
CA THR A 61 20.51 -5.74 0.19
C THR A 61 20.85 -4.26 0.39
N SER A 62 22.14 -3.92 0.44
CA SER A 62 22.58 -2.52 0.58
C SER A 62 22.09 -1.67 -0.59
N LYS A 63 22.16 -2.20 -1.82
CA LYS A 63 21.68 -1.48 -3.00
C LYS A 63 20.16 -1.28 -2.99
N ALA A 64 19.40 -2.31 -2.62
CA ALA A 64 17.95 -2.21 -2.48
C ALA A 64 17.56 -1.15 -1.44
N ARG A 65 18.24 -1.14 -0.28
CA ARG A 65 18.04 -0.12 0.76
C ARG A 65 18.36 1.28 0.23
N GLU A 66 19.51 1.47 -0.41
CA GLU A 66 19.94 2.75 -0.95
C GLU A 66 18.89 3.32 -1.93
N LEU A 67 18.44 2.49 -2.89
CA LEU A 67 17.43 2.88 -3.88
C LEU A 67 16.09 3.21 -3.23
N TYR A 68 15.64 2.44 -2.24
CA TYR A 68 14.41 2.73 -1.51
C TYR A 68 14.49 4.09 -0.78
N LEU A 69 15.57 4.33 -0.05
CA LEU A 69 15.77 5.58 0.69
C LEU A 69 15.82 6.80 -0.24
N GLN A 70 16.55 6.69 -1.35
CA GLN A 70 16.74 7.79 -2.30
C GLN A 70 15.50 8.07 -3.15
N SER A 71 14.83 7.02 -3.66
CA SER A 71 13.79 7.16 -4.68
C SER A 71 12.37 7.10 -4.12
N VAL A 72 12.14 6.35 -3.03
CA VAL A 72 10.81 6.15 -2.44
C VAL A 72 10.65 7.03 -1.22
N LYS A 73 11.47 6.82 -0.18
CA LYS A 73 11.33 7.51 1.11
C LYS A 73 11.42 9.02 0.99
N ARG A 74 12.35 9.49 0.15
CA ARG A 74 12.49 10.93 -0.16
C ARG A 74 11.30 11.48 -0.93
N LYS A 75 10.83 10.77 -1.96
CA LYS A 75 9.74 11.22 -2.85
C LYS A 75 8.39 11.28 -2.12
N PHE A 76 8.17 10.37 -1.19
CA PHE A 76 6.92 10.25 -0.44
C PHE A 76 7.10 10.62 1.05
N SER A 77 8.03 11.54 1.33
CA SER A 77 8.27 12.03 2.69
C SER A 77 6.98 12.51 3.36
N GLY A 78 6.81 12.15 4.63
CA GLY A 78 5.61 12.46 5.42
C GLY A 78 4.41 11.54 5.16
N ARG A 79 4.53 10.54 4.28
CA ARG A 79 3.49 9.52 4.06
C ARG A 79 3.85 8.22 4.77
N ALA A 80 2.83 7.51 5.24
CA ALA A 80 3.00 6.14 5.69
C ALA A 80 3.42 5.27 4.49
N MET A 81 4.55 4.57 4.64
CA MET A 81 5.08 3.68 3.63
C MET A 81 5.22 2.27 4.19
N THR A 82 5.13 1.30 3.30
CA THR A 82 5.23 -0.11 3.64
C THR A 82 5.96 -0.81 2.51
N ALA A 83 7.04 -1.52 2.85
CA ALA A 83 7.80 -2.29 1.89
C ALA A 83 7.64 -3.79 2.14
N TYR A 84 7.67 -4.54 1.04
CA TYR A 84 7.76 -5.98 1.02
C TYR A 84 9.00 -6.38 0.24
N VAL A 85 9.76 -7.33 0.74
CA VAL A 85 10.98 -7.82 0.08
C VAL A 85 10.73 -9.20 -0.50
N ASN A 86 10.89 -9.33 -1.81
CA ASN A 86 11.08 -10.65 -2.43
C ASN A 86 12.58 -10.92 -2.54
N PHE A 87 13.04 -12.08 -2.07
CA PHE A 87 14.44 -12.44 -2.01
C PHE A 87 14.66 -13.80 -2.66
N ASP A 88 15.23 -13.80 -3.86
CA ASP A 88 15.47 -15.02 -4.62
C ASP A 88 16.96 -15.40 -4.55
N THR A 89 17.26 -16.68 -4.33
CA THR A 89 18.63 -17.20 -4.33
C THR A 89 18.72 -18.66 -4.75
N ASP A 90 19.83 -19.05 -5.37
CA ASP A 90 20.16 -20.43 -5.72
C ASP A 90 21.34 -21.01 -4.90
N GLY A 91 21.85 -20.23 -3.95
CA GLY A 91 23.07 -20.54 -3.20
C GLY A 91 23.14 -19.87 -1.84
N GLY A 92 24.32 -19.91 -1.22
CA GLY A 92 24.60 -19.23 0.04
C GLY A 92 25.28 -17.86 -0.13
N ASN A 93 25.36 -17.10 0.95
CA ASN A 93 26.13 -15.86 0.98
C ASN A 93 27.63 -16.14 1.14
N ASN A 94 28.43 -15.70 0.17
CA ASN A 94 29.88 -15.91 0.18
C ASN A 94 30.66 -14.63 0.49
N ARG A 95 29.98 -13.51 0.81
CA ARG A 95 30.61 -12.21 1.02
C ARG A 95 29.97 -11.42 2.16
N GLY A 96 30.76 -11.12 3.19
CA GLY A 96 30.42 -10.18 4.26
C GLY A 96 29.27 -10.62 5.19
N PRO A 97 28.94 -9.78 6.19
CA PRO A 97 27.92 -10.08 7.20
C PRO A 97 26.50 -9.82 6.67
N CYS A 98 25.93 -10.78 5.94
CA CYS A 98 24.62 -10.61 5.30
C CYS A 98 23.46 -10.34 6.27
N TYR A 99 23.44 -10.99 7.43
CA TYR A 99 22.33 -10.86 8.39
C TYR A 99 22.22 -9.45 8.98
N ASP A 100 23.34 -8.80 9.27
CA ASP A 100 23.36 -7.43 9.77
C ASP A 100 22.85 -6.45 8.72
N GLU A 101 23.24 -6.65 7.46
CA GLU A 101 22.80 -5.78 6.37
C GLU A 101 21.30 -5.95 6.08
N ILE A 102 20.78 -7.18 6.15
CA ILE A 102 19.35 -7.45 6.01
C ILE A 102 18.57 -6.83 7.19
N ALA A 103 19.08 -6.93 8.41
CA ALA A 103 18.47 -6.28 9.57
C ALA A 103 18.40 -4.75 9.39
N ARG A 104 19.46 -4.14 8.82
CA ARG A 104 19.46 -2.70 8.47
C ARG A 104 18.45 -2.36 7.39
N LEU A 105 18.36 -3.15 6.32
CA LEU A 105 17.31 -2.97 5.30
C LEU A 105 15.92 -2.98 5.95
N VAL A 106 15.65 -3.96 6.82
CA VAL A 106 14.36 -4.08 7.48
C VAL A 106 14.04 -2.87 8.35
N ALA A 107 15.03 -2.37 9.08
CA ALA A 107 14.88 -1.21 9.96
C ALA A 107 14.72 0.11 9.21
N GLU A 108 15.45 0.31 8.11
CA GLU A 108 15.54 1.62 7.44
C GLU A 108 14.55 1.78 6.28
N ALA A 109 14.17 0.68 5.62
CA ALA A 109 13.33 0.68 4.42
C ALA A 109 11.86 0.32 4.69
N ASP A 110 11.39 0.47 5.93
CA ASP A 110 9.98 0.25 6.31
C ASP A 110 9.47 -1.16 5.90
N VAL A 111 10.33 -2.17 5.97
CA VAL A 111 9.99 -3.55 5.58
C VAL A 111 9.15 -4.19 6.66
N VAL A 112 7.92 -4.53 6.30
CA VAL A 112 6.99 -5.20 7.23
C VAL A 112 7.04 -6.70 7.13
N GLN A 113 7.35 -7.21 5.93
CA GLN A 113 7.46 -8.62 5.66
C GLN A 113 8.30 -8.86 4.40
N GLY A 114 8.78 -10.08 4.21
CA GLY A 114 9.31 -10.54 2.94
C GLY A 114 9.09 -12.02 2.73
N HIS A 115 9.65 -12.55 1.65
CA HIS A 115 9.67 -13.96 1.34
C HIS A 115 11.00 -14.31 0.71
N VAL A 116 11.48 -15.51 1.02
CA VAL A 116 12.72 -16.04 0.45
C VAL A 116 12.36 -17.23 -0.44
N LEU A 117 12.69 -17.14 -1.72
CA LEU A 117 12.64 -18.26 -2.66
C LEU A 117 14.06 -18.80 -2.88
N GLY A 118 14.29 -20.00 -2.38
CA GLY A 118 15.51 -20.76 -2.66
C GLY A 118 15.29 -21.72 -3.82
N VAL A 119 16.08 -21.66 -4.89
CA VAL A 119 15.96 -22.58 -6.03
C VAL A 119 17.26 -23.30 -6.34
N GLY A 120 17.23 -24.62 -6.41
CA GLY A 120 18.36 -25.44 -6.81
C GLY A 120 18.94 -26.27 -5.68
N SER A 121 19.79 -27.23 -6.07
CA SER A 121 20.42 -28.18 -5.14
C SER A 121 21.50 -27.57 -4.25
N TRP A 122 21.96 -26.35 -4.56
CA TRP A 122 23.09 -25.69 -3.90
C TRP A 122 22.68 -24.57 -2.93
N VAL A 123 21.37 -24.39 -2.73
CA VAL A 123 20.83 -23.41 -1.79
C VAL A 123 21.28 -23.75 -0.37
N ASP A 124 21.85 -22.77 0.31
CA ASP A 124 22.08 -22.83 1.75
C ASP A 124 20.74 -22.62 2.48
N GLN A 125 20.11 -23.73 2.87
CA GLN A 125 18.78 -23.72 3.47
C GLN A 125 18.76 -23.01 4.82
N ASP A 126 19.83 -23.14 5.61
CA ASP A 126 19.96 -22.48 6.91
C ASP A 126 20.08 -20.97 6.73
N CYS A 127 20.88 -20.55 5.74
CA CYS A 127 20.98 -19.13 5.38
C CYS A 127 19.63 -18.59 4.91
N ALA A 128 18.97 -19.25 3.96
CA ALA A 128 17.67 -18.85 3.43
C ALA A 128 16.59 -18.75 4.53
N ALA A 129 16.53 -19.71 5.46
CA ALA A 129 15.60 -19.70 6.58
C ALA A 129 15.88 -18.56 7.58
N ARG A 130 17.17 -18.26 7.84
CA ARG A 130 17.56 -17.12 8.70
C ARG A 130 17.21 -15.78 8.05
N VAL A 131 17.46 -15.64 6.75
CA VAL A 131 17.06 -14.44 5.99
C VAL A 131 15.55 -14.24 6.06
N ALA A 132 14.75 -15.29 5.81
CA ALA A 132 13.30 -15.19 5.89
C ALA A 132 12.82 -14.78 7.29
N ARG A 133 13.46 -15.29 8.35
CA ARG A 133 13.15 -14.88 9.72
C ARG A 133 13.42 -13.40 9.96
N LEU A 134 14.54 -12.87 9.48
CA LEU A 134 14.85 -11.44 9.57
C LEU A 134 13.83 -10.59 8.80
N LEU A 135 13.37 -11.09 7.65
CA LEU A 135 12.30 -10.49 6.86
C LEU A 135 10.90 -10.75 7.46
N LYS A 136 10.77 -11.37 8.64
CA LYS A 136 9.48 -11.70 9.30
C LYS A 136 8.56 -12.53 8.40
N GLY A 137 9.15 -13.36 7.54
CA GLY A 137 8.50 -14.01 6.42
C GLY A 137 8.69 -15.52 6.37
N ALA A 138 8.25 -16.10 5.26
CA ALA A 138 8.41 -17.53 4.98
C ALA A 138 9.54 -17.77 3.97
N THR A 139 10.09 -18.98 3.99
CA THR A 139 10.99 -19.50 2.96
C THR A 139 10.24 -20.53 2.13
N SER A 140 10.43 -20.52 0.81
CA SER A 140 10.03 -21.59 -0.09
C SER A 140 11.26 -22.12 -0.80
N LEU A 141 11.49 -23.43 -0.72
CA LEU A 141 12.63 -24.09 -1.33
C LEU A 141 12.14 -25.00 -2.46
N ALA A 142 12.76 -24.89 -3.63
CA ALA A 142 12.46 -25.70 -4.80
C ALA A 142 13.75 -26.27 -5.40
N LEU A 143 13.71 -27.47 -5.96
CA LEU A 143 14.88 -28.08 -6.61
C LEU A 143 15.16 -27.49 -8.00
N ALA A 144 14.14 -26.96 -8.65
CA ALA A 144 14.23 -26.31 -9.95
C ALA A 144 13.14 -25.25 -10.05
N PHE A 145 13.33 -24.26 -10.93
CA PHE A 145 12.23 -23.39 -11.32
C PHE A 145 11.17 -24.24 -12.04
N PRO A 146 9.89 -24.07 -11.70
CA PRO A 146 8.84 -24.85 -12.35
C PRO A 146 8.71 -24.49 -13.83
N ASP A 147 8.21 -25.44 -14.63
CA ASP A 147 7.77 -25.17 -15.99
C ASP A 147 6.71 -24.05 -16.03
N SER A 148 6.54 -23.38 -17.17
CA SER A 148 5.82 -22.11 -17.33
C SER A 148 4.47 -22.00 -16.59
N ALA A 149 3.64 -23.05 -16.63
CA ALA A 149 2.34 -23.05 -15.95
C ALA A 149 2.44 -23.06 -14.41
N SER A 150 3.47 -23.69 -13.85
CA SER A 150 3.70 -23.80 -12.41
C SER A 150 4.50 -22.60 -11.86
N ALA A 151 5.30 -21.93 -12.70
CA ALA A 151 5.92 -20.65 -12.38
C ALA A 151 4.84 -19.58 -12.11
N ASP A 152 3.77 -19.58 -12.90
CA ASP A 152 2.60 -18.71 -12.74
C ASP A 152 1.95 -18.85 -11.35
N GLN A 153 1.91 -20.07 -10.81
CA GLN A 153 1.39 -20.34 -9.48
C GLN A 153 2.27 -19.75 -8.38
N LEU A 154 3.61 -19.87 -8.50
CA LEU A 154 4.55 -19.25 -7.57
C LEU A 154 4.40 -17.73 -7.56
N PHE A 155 4.37 -17.09 -8.74
CA PHE A 155 4.16 -15.65 -8.85
C PHE A 155 2.84 -15.20 -8.23
N ARG A 156 1.74 -15.95 -8.43
CA ARG A 156 0.45 -15.64 -7.79
C ARG A 156 0.50 -15.76 -6.26
N GLN A 157 1.22 -16.76 -5.74
CA GLN A 157 1.41 -16.92 -4.31
C GLN A 157 2.23 -15.76 -3.73
N ASP A 158 3.30 -15.34 -4.40
CA ASP A 158 4.12 -14.21 -3.98
C ASP A 158 3.35 -12.89 -4.05
N LEU A 159 2.60 -12.67 -5.12
CA LEU A 159 1.70 -11.52 -5.23
C LEU A 159 0.65 -11.53 -4.11
N SER A 160 0.09 -12.69 -3.78
CA SER A 160 -0.86 -12.83 -2.67
C SER A 160 -0.22 -12.49 -1.33
N ARG A 161 1.00 -12.96 -1.06
CA ARG A 161 1.78 -12.63 0.15
C ARG A 161 2.07 -11.13 0.22
N TRP A 162 2.52 -10.55 -0.89
CA TRP A 162 2.78 -9.12 -1.00
C TRP A 162 1.53 -8.29 -0.70
N ILE A 163 0.39 -8.60 -1.33
CA ILE A 163 -0.88 -7.92 -1.07
C ILE A 163 -1.30 -8.08 0.38
N LYS A 164 -1.17 -9.27 0.98
CA LYS A 164 -1.47 -9.50 2.39
C LYS A 164 -0.58 -8.64 3.29
N ALA A 165 0.73 -8.61 3.05
CA ALA A 165 1.65 -7.80 3.83
C ALA A 165 1.32 -6.30 3.77
N LEU A 166 0.99 -5.79 2.58
CA LEU A 166 0.56 -4.39 2.41
C LEU A 166 -0.76 -4.08 3.15
N ARG A 167 -1.62 -5.08 3.39
CA ARG A 167 -2.89 -4.92 4.11
C ARG A 167 -2.76 -4.95 5.64
N VAL A 168 -1.62 -5.40 6.16
CA VAL A 168 -1.40 -5.54 7.61
C VAL A 168 -1.11 -4.20 8.29
N VAL A 169 -0.56 -3.22 7.57
CA VAL A 169 -0.19 -1.93 8.16
C VAL A 169 -1.43 -1.06 8.37
N PRO A 170 -1.66 -0.56 9.61
CA PRO A 170 -2.72 0.39 9.87
C PRO A 170 -2.52 1.66 9.03
N VAL A 171 -3.57 2.08 8.33
CA VAL A 171 -3.64 3.31 7.58
C VAL A 171 -4.44 4.31 8.39
N SER A 172 -3.88 5.51 8.59
CA SER A 172 -4.62 6.59 9.22
C SER A 172 -5.66 7.16 8.26
N MET A 173 -6.87 7.36 8.76
CA MET A 173 -7.94 8.06 8.07
C MET A 173 -8.31 9.31 8.85
N HIS A 174 -8.28 10.46 8.19
CA HIS A 174 -8.66 11.75 8.74
C HIS A 174 -9.98 12.18 8.09
N VAL A 175 -10.98 12.52 8.92
CA VAL A 175 -12.29 12.97 8.46
C VAL A 175 -12.54 14.41 8.91
N SER A 176 -12.90 15.28 7.96
CA SER A 176 -13.07 16.71 8.18
C SER A 176 -14.07 17.33 7.22
N ALA A 177 -14.84 18.32 7.67
CA ALA A 177 -15.72 19.14 6.84
C ALA A 177 -15.49 20.63 7.09
N GLY A 178 -14.23 21.03 7.35
CA GLY A 178 -13.87 22.42 7.55
C GLY A 178 -14.15 22.92 8.97
N ALA A 179 -13.88 24.21 9.20
CA ALA A 179 -14.10 24.85 10.49
C ALA A 179 -15.50 25.48 10.55
N VAL A 180 -16.29 25.12 11.56
CA VAL A 180 -17.58 25.73 11.86
C VAL A 180 -17.45 26.61 13.10
N ARG A 181 -17.82 27.88 12.95
CA ARG A 181 -17.87 28.85 14.04
C ARG A 181 -19.21 28.80 14.74
N TRP A 182 -19.19 28.87 16.05
CA TRP A 182 -20.40 28.99 16.86
C TRP A 182 -20.15 29.87 18.08
N ALA A 183 -21.21 30.53 18.54
CA ALA A 183 -21.15 31.41 19.70
C ALA A 183 -21.29 30.60 21.00
N ALA A 184 -20.23 30.55 21.79
CA ALA A 184 -20.25 29.99 23.13
C ALA A 184 -20.50 31.08 24.17
N ARG A 185 -20.81 30.67 25.40
CA ARG A 185 -21.03 31.58 26.55
C ARG A 185 -19.83 32.52 26.83
N HIS A 186 -18.62 32.15 26.42
CA HIS A 186 -17.38 32.89 26.66
C HIS A 186 -16.69 33.37 25.36
N GLY A 187 -17.45 33.51 24.25
CA GLY A 187 -16.93 33.99 22.97
C GLY A 187 -17.15 33.02 21.82
N GLU A 188 -16.59 33.33 20.66
CA GLU A 188 -16.66 32.45 19.50
C GLU A 188 -15.72 31.25 19.66
N ARG A 189 -16.19 30.07 19.27
CA ARG A 189 -15.37 28.86 19.18
C ARG A 189 -15.46 28.30 17.77
N THR A 190 -14.42 27.58 17.38
CA THR A 190 -14.34 26.85 16.11
C THR A 190 -14.22 25.36 16.38
N GLU A 191 -14.97 24.56 15.64
CA GLU A 191 -14.92 23.10 15.67
C GLU A 191 -14.93 22.54 14.25
N ASN A 192 -14.63 21.26 14.09
CA ASN A 192 -14.76 20.59 12.81
C ASN A 192 -16.25 20.50 12.43
N GLY A 193 -16.57 20.75 11.15
CA GLY A 193 -17.94 20.68 10.64
C GLY A 193 -18.56 19.29 10.71
N VAL A 194 -17.73 18.26 10.95
CA VAL A 194 -18.16 16.88 11.14
C VAL A 194 -17.40 16.22 12.28
N GLU A 195 -18.07 15.34 13.00
CA GLU A 195 -17.47 14.53 14.06
C GLU A 195 -17.78 13.05 13.84
N CYS A 196 -16.76 12.20 13.88
CA CYS A 196 -16.95 10.76 13.81
C CYS A 196 -17.31 10.22 15.19
N LEU A 197 -18.59 9.90 15.40
CA LEU A 197 -19.09 9.41 16.69
C LEU A 197 -18.80 7.92 16.87
N PHE A 198 -18.95 7.15 15.80
CA PHE A 198 -18.80 5.70 15.81
C PHE A 198 -18.27 5.19 14.47
N ALA A 199 -17.64 4.03 14.50
CA ALA A 199 -17.16 3.35 13.30
C ALA A 199 -17.32 1.83 13.45
N GLU A 200 -17.62 1.16 12.34
CA GLU A 200 -17.79 -0.29 12.26
C GLU A 200 -16.83 -0.85 11.21
N GLY A 201 -15.99 -1.81 11.60
CA GLY A 201 -15.02 -2.45 10.71
C GLY A 201 -14.00 -3.30 11.47
N GLU A 202 -13.36 -4.25 10.78
CA GLU A 202 -12.37 -5.14 11.40
C GLU A 202 -11.03 -4.42 11.63
N GLY A 203 -10.48 -4.51 12.85
CA GLY A 203 -9.17 -3.95 13.19
C GLY A 203 -9.12 -2.41 13.25
N LEU A 204 -10.30 -1.78 13.35
CA LEU A 204 -10.52 -0.36 13.57
C LEU A 204 -10.07 0.05 14.98
N ALA A 205 -9.42 1.21 15.09
CA ALA A 205 -9.24 1.90 16.37
C ALA A 205 -9.31 3.41 16.19
N PHE A 206 -9.91 4.12 17.16
CA PHE A 206 -9.81 5.58 17.23
C PHE A 206 -8.42 5.96 17.71
N ALA A 207 -7.76 6.85 16.97
CA ALA A 207 -6.49 7.45 17.37
C ALA A 207 -6.74 8.81 18.04
N PRO A 208 -5.71 9.38 18.71
CA PRO A 208 -5.78 10.76 19.18
C PRO A 208 -6.19 11.72 18.05
N PRO A 209 -7.01 12.75 18.34
CA PRO A 209 -7.48 13.68 17.33
C PRO A 209 -6.30 14.43 16.69
N ASP A 210 -6.42 14.71 15.40
CA ASP A 210 -5.43 15.48 14.65
C ASP A 210 -5.63 16.98 14.95
N VAL A 211 -4.63 17.55 15.63
CA VAL A 211 -4.55 18.95 16.06
C VAL A 211 -3.64 19.80 15.16
N SER A 212 -3.35 19.33 13.93
CA SER A 212 -2.48 20.05 12.99
C SER A 212 -3.08 21.37 12.48
N SER A 213 -4.40 21.53 12.53
CA SER A 213 -5.06 22.78 12.19
C SER A 213 -5.25 23.65 13.44
N PRO A 214 -4.93 24.95 13.38
CA PRO A 214 -5.16 25.87 14.49
C PRO A 214 -6.66 26.15 14.72
N ASP A 215 -7.50 25.89 13.71
CA ASP A 215 -8.91 26.27 13.72
C ASP A 215 -9.82 25.14 14.22
N PHE A 216 -9.44 23.87 14.06
CA PHE A 216 -10.28 22.72 14.43
C PHE A 216 -9.48 21.43 14.59
N THR A 217 -10.09 20.42 15.22
CA THR A 217 -9.52 19.08 15.38
C THR A 217 -10.22 18.06 14.48
N ARG A 218 -9.45 17.16 13.86
CA ARG A 218 -10.03 16.12 12.98
C ARG A 218 -10.13 14.79 13.71
N SER A 219 -11.20 14.04 13.41
CA SER A 219 -11.29 12.65 13.84
C SER A 219 -10.27 11.81 13.08
N VAL A 220 -9.47 11.03 13.81
CA VAL A 220 -8.47 10.12 13.23
C VAL A 220 -8.83 8.69 13.59
N LEU A 221 -8.91 7.84 12.57
CA LEU A 221 -9.15 6.41 12.71
C LEU A 221 -7.96 5.63 12.13
N GLN A 222 -7.57 4.56 12.79
CA GLN A 222 -6.59 3.59 12.29
C GLN A 222 -7.34 2.41 11.70
N LEU A 223 -7.08 2.11 10.43
CA LEU A 223 -7.79 1.10 9.65
C LEU A 223 -6.84 0.07 9.06
N ARG A 224 -7.29 -1.15 8.78
CA ARG A 224 -6.54 -2.07 7.91
C ARG A 224 -6.86 -1.79 6.45
N ALA A 225 -5.85 -1.75 5.59
CA ALA A 225 -6.07 -1.54 4.17
C ALA A 225 -6.89 -2.68 3.54
N GLY A 226 -7.80 -2.33 2.63
CA GLY A 226 -8.64 -3.27 1.90
C GLY A 226 -9.87 -3.79 2.65
N GLN A 227 -10.15 -3.29 3.85
CA GLN A 227 -11.38 -3.59 4.58
C GLN A 227 -12.43 -2.49 4.35
N ALA A 228 -13.69 -2.89 4.22
CA ALA A 228 -14.80 -1.95 4.21
C ALA A 228 -15.05 -1.45 5.64
N VAL A 229 -15.30 -0.15 5.77
CA VAL A 229 -15.56 0.50 7.07
C VAL A 229 -16.77 1.41 6.91
N THR A 230 -17.66 1.39 7.89
CA THR A 230 -18.81 2.31 7.96
C THR A 230 -18.54 3.32 9.06
N LEU A 231 -18.66 4.61 8.74
CA LEU A 231 -18.49 5.70 9.68
C LEU A 231 -19.82 6.37 9.95
N TYR A 232 -20.07 6.67 11.22
CA TYR A 232 -21.26 7.37 11.67
C TYR A 232 -20.84 8.77 12.07
N LEU A 233 -21.22 9.71 11.20
CA LEU A 233 -20.79 11.10 11.26
C LEU A 233 -21.91 11.99 11.77
N LEU A 234 -21.61 12.84 12.75
CA LEU A 234 -22.48 13.94 13.15
C LEU A 234 -22.06 15.20 12.41
N SER A 235 -22.92 15.67 11.50
CA SER A 235 -22.71 16.93 10.77
C SER A 235 -23.25 18.11 11.56
N ARG A 236 -22.45 19.19 11.63
CA ARG A 236 -22.87 20.52 12.08
C ARG A 236 -23.26 21.42 10.90
N LEU A 237 -23.09 20.93 9.67
CA LEU A 237 -23.38 21.63 8.42
C LEU A 237 -24.67 21.08 7.76
N PRO A 238 -25.43 21.94 7.05
CA PRO A 238 -26.47 21.50 6.13
C PRO A 238 -25.91 20.55 5.05
N PHE A 239 -26.76 19.67 4.52
CA PHE A 239 -26.37 18.62 3.58
C PHE A 239 -25.54 19.12 2.39
N GLU A 240 -25.97 20.20 1.73
CA GLU A 240 -25.28 20.74 0.54
C GLU A 240 -23.86 21.23 0.87
N GLN A 241 -23.68 21.87 2.03
CA GLN A 241 -22.38 22.35 2.49
C GLN A 241 -21.49 21.18 2.90
N LEU A 242 -22.04 20.20 3.62
CA LEU A 242 -21.34 18.97 3.96
C LEU A 242 -20.86 18.24 2.70
N ALA A 243 -21.70 18.12 1.68
CA ALA A 243 -21.35 17.46 0.43
C ALA A 243 -20.20 18.15 -0.32
N ALA A 244 -20.12 19.49 -0.24
CA ALA A 244 -19.05 20.26 -0.84
C ALA A 244 -17.74 20.22 -0.02
N GLU A 245 -17.84 20.19 1.31
CA GLU A 245 -16.70 20.38 2.22
C GLU A 245 -16.15 19.08 2.81
N LEU A 246 -16.89 17.97 2.76
CA LEU A 246 -16.46 16.70 3.34
C LEU A 246 -15.19 16.19 2.66
N THR A 247 -14.18 16.00 3.49
CA THR A 247 -12.87 15.47 3.13
C THR A 247 -12.58 14.24 3.96
N VAL A 248 -12.17 13.19 3.26
CA VAL A 248 -11.64 11.97 3.84
C VAL A 248 -10.24 11.80 3.27
N ASP A 249 -9.23 11.87 4.13
CA ASP A 249 -7.85 11.58 3.76
C ASP A 249 -7.47 10.20 4.31
N ILE A 250 -6.96 9.31 3.45
CA ILE A 250 -6.53 7.96 3.81
C ILE A 250 -5.03 7.86 3.50
N GLY A 251 -4.19 7.81 4.55
CA GLY A 251 -2.75 7.68 4.42
C GLY A 251 -2.07 8.82 3.64
N GLY A 252 -2.59 10.04 3.72
CA GLY A 252 -2.10 11.21 2.97
C GLY A 252 -2.65 11.33 1.55
N VAL A 253 -3.70 10.57 1.21
CA VAL A 253 -4.37 10.61 -0.08
C VAL A 253 -5.84 10.96 0.11
N ARG A 254 -6.29 12.05 -0.52
CA ARG A 254 -7.70 12.44 -0.51
C ARG A 254 -8.55 11.41 -1.25
N ALA A 255 -9.49 10.81 -0.53
CA ALA A 255 -10.45 9.87 -1.09
C ALA A 255 -11.49 10.62 -1.95
N ARG A 256 -12.06 9.90 -2.91
CA ARG A 256 -13.23 10.37 -3.64
C ARG A 256 -14.45 10.18 -2.74
N VAL A 257 -15.12 11.28 -2.43
CA VAL A 257 -16.33 11.30 -1.60
C VAL A 257 -17.52 11.55 -2.51
N SER A 258 -18.57 10.77 -2.35
CA SER A 258 -19.89 11.02 -2.90
C SER A 258 -20.88 11.04 -1.74
N VAL A 259 -21.76 12.03 -1.73
CA VAL A 259 -22.81 12.17 -0.71
C VAL A 259 -24.15 12.01 -1.40
N ASP A 260 -25.02 11.21 -0.81
CA ASP A 260 -26.38 10.98 -1.31
C ASP A 260 -27.37 11.06 -0.14
N VAL A 261 -28.62 11.42 -0.44
CA VAL A 261 -29.70 11.46 0.54
C VAL A 261 -30.28 10.06 0.64
N GLU A 262 -30.11 9.41 1.79
CA GLU A 262 -30.78 8.14 2.04
C GLU A 262 -32.28 8.37 2.24
N GLY A 263 -33.10 7.86 1.30
CA GLY A 263 -34.54 7.87 1.46
C GLY A 263 -34.97 6.96 2.62
N LEU A 264 -36.00 7.37 3.37
CA LEU A 264 -36.61 6.66 4.52
C LEU A 264 -37.09 5.22 4.23
N HIS A 265 -36.89 4.70 3.02
CA HIS A 265 -37.23 3.34 2.61
C HIS A 265 -36.13 2.31 2.96
N GLY A 266 -34.96 2.76 3.46
CA GLY A 266 -33.93 1.91 4.05
C GLY A 266 -34.20 1.64 5.54
N VAL A 267 -34.69 0.44 5.86
CA VAL A 267 -35.22 0.03 7.19
C VAL A 267 -34.20 0.03 8.35
N ALA A 268 -32.96 0.48 8.20
CA ALA A 268 -31.89 0.08 9.13
C ALA A 268 -31.04 1.17 9.80
N LEU A 269 -31.11 2.46 9.45
CA LEU A 269 -30.21 3.46 10.09
C LEU A 269 -30.63 3.80 11.53
N GLY A 270 -31.89 4.16 11.76
CA GLY A 270 -32.38 4.46 13.11
C GLY A 270 -32.30 3.25 14.05
N HIS A 271 -32.62 2.05 13.53
CA HIS A 271 -32.47 0.80 14.27
C HIS A 271 -30.99 0.46 14.54
N ARG A 272 -30.08 0.63 13.57
CA ARG A 272 -28.63 0.48 13.81
C ARG A 272 -28.13 1.44 14.88
N TRP A 273 -28.47 2.73 14.76
CA TRP A 273 -28.09 3.74 15.75
C TRP A 273 -28.56 3.39 17.16
N LEU A 274 -29.83 2.98 17.31
CA LEU A 274 -30.39 2.58 18.60
C LEU A 274 -29.74 1.27 19.12
N SER A 275 -29.43 0.32 18.25
CA SER A 275 -28.74 -0.92 18.63
C SER A 275 -27.25 -0.75 18.95
N LEU A 276 -26.65 0.37 18.55
CA LEU A 276 -25.24 0.70 18.82
C LEU A 276 -25.06 1.51 20.11
N LEU A 277 -26.14 2.10 20.64
CA LEU A 277 -26.15 2.93 21.85
C LEU A 277 -26.81 2.24 23.07
N GLY A 278 -27.32 1.02 22.92
CA GLY A 278 -27.93 0.20 23.98
C GLY A 278 -27.25 -1.16 24.12
#